data_AF-A0A937D649-F1
#
_entry.id   AF-A0A937D649-F1
#
_cell.length_a   1.000
_cell.length_b   1.000
_cell.length_c   1.000
_cell.angle_alpha   90.00
_cell.angle_beta   90.00
_cell.angle_gamma   90.00
#
_symmetry.space_group_name_H-M   'P 1'
#
loop_
_entity.id
_entity.type
_entity.pdbx_description
1 polymer ?
#
loop_
_entity_poly.entity_id
_entity_poly.type
_entity_poly.pdbx_seq_one_letter_code
_entity_poly.pdbx_strand_id
1 'polypeptide(L)'
;MTLLSFLGRLARSAPSENRPSMPASTQPGINTLAAWRPWRRPVALLVILAQLAIAAQPLTVLAQPPEHAAAHPMAQGQLRRLAEWNQRMAQGRARQAQAPRTPADHARVRQERLAAIVRELRAPSSPADSTATQRRLQQRQALREALRQAARDPQALRDELHSHGQELRRRGAAPDILQRHEQALSRFEADAARYAQAAQTLLASPADAQADDAREQAALAPLQTLLTRQSVRGTAHSPAGPLPWRAPRPTPRVPAETPTAWHQNLYGDQRVRLAQAGPLTIGPLQFSHAPPAGRAPTEADLAETDEIRLTPALRAQAAALGHNPVAIHNWVRNHIDVHPTAGAIQSAQDTLDKRRGNPTDIAGLLIALLRASGIPARYQWGTIELDAASAQGWLGTQRPEAALQLLRQGGIPARGIAQGGRFSAIRLEHVWVQAYVNWAFGRGQFNATPTQHPHPNAGRNHWIPLDASLKTYDETAGLDLAAQAPLDAGALVQAMRRGATVHEAQGWIQHPDTAAALGQLDDWQRRLHAAIAAGPRGEAATVGDVLGTRRIRQEHPAVLAGTLPYVTVQPGAATAAVPSARQHRFTYRLHDGERILLTYTEKTSQLAARRL
;
A
#
# COMPACT_ATOMS: atom_id res chain seq x y z
N MET A 1 -16.24 13.86 -15.45
CA MET A 1 -15.64 13.57 -16.77
C MET A 1 -14.91 12.25 -16.67
N THR A 2 -15.66 11.20 -16.95
CA THR A 2 -15.37 9.80 -16.61
C THR A 2 -14.77 9.10 -17.83
N LEU A 3 -14.10 7.97 -17.57
CA LEU A 3 -13.53 6.92 -18.43
C LEU A 3 -14.20 6.61 -19.79
N LEU A 4 -15.35 7.19 -20.10
CA LEU A 4 -16.20 6.97 -21.27
C LEU A 4 -15.91 7.91 -22.45
N SER A 5 -15.28 9.07 -22.24
CA SER A 5 -14.88 9.96 -23.34
C SER A 5 -13.67 9.47 -24.15
N PHE A 6 -13.02 8.37 -23.73
CA PHE A 6 -11.92 7.73 -24.45
C PHE A 6 -12.35 6.57 -25.35
N LEU A 7 -13.49 5.93 -25.08
CA LEU A 7 -13.96 4.75 -25.84
C LEU A 7 -14.72 5.12 -27.13
N GLY A 8 -15.37 6.28 -27.17
CA GLY A 8 -16.15 6.72 -28.35
C GLY A 8 -15.33 7.21 -29.56
N ARG A 9 -14.01 7.40 -29.41
CA ARG A 9 -13.15 7.92 -30.50
C ARG A 9 -12.50 6.85 -31.38
N LEU A 10 -12.71 5.56 -31.10
CA LEU A 10 -12.01 4.45 -31.76
C LEU A 10 -12.80 3.76 -32.90
N ALA A 11 -14.00 4.23 -33.24
CA ALA A 11 -14.91 3.53 -34.16
C ALA A 11 -15.17 4.23 -35.51
N ARG A 12 -14.37 5.24 -35.91
CA ARG A 12 -14.56 5.92 -37.21
C ARG A 12 -13.23 6.23 -37.91
N SER A 13 -12.81 5.34 -38.81
CA SER A 13 -12.27 5.70 -40.14
C SER A 13 -11.76 4.48 -40.91
N ALA A 14 -12.37 4.22 -42.08
CA ALA A 14 -11.72 3.67 -43.27
C ALA A 14 -12.08 4.64 -44.41
N PRO A 15 -11.18 4.92 -45.39
CA PRO A 15 -11.24 4.18 -46.66
C PRO A 15 -9.92 3.97 -47.46
N SER A 16 -9.99 2.97 -48.35
CA SER A 16 -9.40 2.68 -49.70
C SER A 16 -8.04 3.18 -50.25
N GLU A 17 -7.45 2.31 -51.10
CA GLU A 17 -6.17 2.27 -51.85
C GLU A 17 -5.92 3.34 -52.96
N ASN A 18 -4.65 3.70 -53.27
CA ASN A 18 -3.86 3.35 -54.50
C ASN A 18 -2.52 4.16 -54.72
N ARG A 19 -1.37 3.44 -54.85
CA ARG A 19 -0.08 3.64 -55.64
C ARG A 19 0.80 4.94 -55.56
N PRO A 20 2.06 5.00 -56.12
CA PRO A 20 3.33 4.28 -55.83
C PRO A 20 4.63 5.18 -55.75
N SER A 21 5.82 4.56 -55.57
CA SER A 21 7.24 4.98 -55.85
C SER A 21 8.06 5.96 -54.93
N MET A 22 9.32 5.54 -54.65
CA MET A 22 10.46 6.07 -53.84
C MET A 22 11.28 7.21 -54.54
N PRO A 23 12.46 7.77 -54.07
CA PRO A 23 13.34 7.50 -52.87
C PRO A 23 13.98 8.72 -52.11
N ALA A 24 14.73 8.39 -51.03
CA ALA A 24 15.87 9.09 -50.36
C ALA A 24 15.56 10.41 -49.59
N SER A 25 16.12 10.75 -48.41
CA SER A 25 17.34 10.39 -47.68
C SER A 25 17.24 10.81 -46.19
N THR A 26 18.23 10.38 -45.39
CA THR A 26 18.67 10.86 -44.04
C THR A 26 18.26 10.07 -42.78
N GLN A 27 19.27 9.84 -41.93
CA GLN A 27 19.46 8.88 -40.83
C GLN A 27 18.62 9.07 -39.54
N PRO A 28 18.57 8.05 -38.64
CA PRO A 28 17.41 7.83 -37.77
C PRO A 28 17.54 8.51 -36.39
N GLY A 29 16.62 9.44 -36.10
CA GLY A 29 16.24 9.81 -34.75
C GLY A 29 15.25 8.78 -34.19
N ILE A 30 15.58 8.20 -33.03
CA ILE A 30 14.77 7.19 -32.33
C ILE A 30 13.47 7.86 -31.83
N ASN A 31 12.44 7.85 -32.67
CA ASN A 31 11.06 8.05 -32.27
C ASN A 31 10.41 6.68 -32.11
N THR A 32 10.19 6.23 -30.87
CA THR A 32 9.40 5.03 -30.57
C THR A 32 8.08 5.40 -29.91
N LEU A 33 7.25 6.16 -30.63
CA LEU A 33 5.79 6.00 -30.49
C LEU A 33 5.39 4.77 -31.30
N ALA A 34 5.78 3.60 -30.79
CA ALA A 34 5.34 2.32 -31.32
C ALA A 34 3.84 2.13 -30.99
N ALA A 35 3.09 1.78 -32.02
CA ALA A 35 1.66 1.49 -31.98
C ALA A 35 1.29 0.58 -30.80
N TRP A 36 0.27 1.02 -30.05
CA TRP A 36 -0.28 0.31 -28.90
C TRP A 36 -0.82 -1.07 -29.30
N ARG A 37 -0.28 -2.12 -28.66
CA ARG A 37 -0.69 -3.52 -28.89
C ARG A 37 -2.11 -3.81 -28.34
N PRO A 38 -2.95 -4.60 -29.05
CA PRO A 38 -4.36 -4.82 -28.73
C PRO A 38 -4.66 -5.76 -27.52
N TRP A 39 -3.66 -6.27 -26.80
CA TRP A 39 -3.84 -7.30 -25.75
C TRP A 39 -4.06 -6.76 -24.32
N ARG A 40 -4.03 -5.44 -24.08
CA ARG A 40 -4.17 -4.86 -22.72
C ARG A 40 -5.61 -4.64 -22.26
N ARG A 41 -6.60 -4.76 -23.15
CA ARG A 41 -8.03 -4.61 -22.85
C ARG A 41 -8.65 -5.78 -22.04
N PRO A 42 -8.30 -7.07 -22.28
CA PRO A 42 -8.78 -8.16 -21.41
C PRO A 42 -8.12 -8.17 -20.02
N VAL A 43 -6.89 -7.69 -19.89
CA VAL A 43 -6.13 -7.69 -18.62
C VAL A 43 -6.73 -6.72 -17.59
N ALA A 44 -7.20 -5.55 -18.02
CA ALA A 44 -7.87 -4.59 -17.12
C ALA A 44 -9.22 -5.11 -16.60
N LEU A 45 -9.94 -5.88 -17.41
CA LEU A 45 -11.21 -6.51 -17.03
C LEU A 45 -11.00 -7.68 -16.05
N LEU A 46 -9.94 -8.47 -16.25
CA LEU A 46 -9.49 -9.53 -15.35
C LEU A 46 -9.10 -9.00 -13.96
N VAL A 47 -8.45 -7.85 -13.88
CA VAL A 47 -8.08 -7.23 -12.58
C VAL A 47 -9.31 -6.75 -11.80
N ILE A 48 -10.34 -6.25 -12.49
CA ILE A 48 -11.60 -5.80 -11.87
C ILE A 48 -12.43 -7.02 -11.42
N LEU A 49 -12.47 -8.09 -12.21
CA LEU A 49 -13.14 -9.35 -11.84
C LEU A 49 -12.43 -10.10 -10.71
N ALA A 50 -11.10 -10.09 -10.67
CA ALA A 50 -10.32 -10.63 -9.55
C ALA A 50 -10.57 -9.86 -8.25
N GLN A 51 -10.73 -8.53 -8.32
CA GLN A 51 -11.10 -7.71 -7.15
C GLN A 51 -12.54 -7.96 -6.68
N LEU A 52 -13.47 -8.28 -7.58
CA LEU A 52 -14.83 -8.72 -7.24
C LEU A 52 -14.86 -10.13 -6.63
N ALA A 53 -14.03 -11.05 -7.14
CA ALA A 53 -13.89 -12.41 -6.60
C ALA A 53 -13.26 -12.42 -5.20
N ILE A 54 -12.25 -11.57 -4.96
CA ILE A 54 -11.65 -11.37 -3.63
C ILE A 54 -12.65 -10.74 -2.65
N ALA A 55 -13.57 -9.87 -3.12
CA ALA A 55 -14.63 -9.30 -2.29
C ALA A 55 -15.74 -10.30 -1.92
N ALA A 56 -15.87 -11.42 -2.65
CA ALA A 56 -16.88 -12.46 -2.44
C ALA A 56 -16.41 -13.63 -1.54
N GLN A 57 -15.14 -13.68 -1.15
CA GLN A 57 -14.56 -14.78 -0.36
C GLN A 57 -15.12 -15.00 1.08
N PRO A 58 -15.82 -14.07 1.77
CA PRO A 58 -16.34 -14.39 3.10
C PRO A 58 -17.69 -15.13 3.09
N LEU A 59 -18.30 -15.42 1.92
CA LEU A 59 -19.56 -16.17 1.87
C LEU A 59 -19.38 -17.70 1.89
N THR A 60 -18.19 -18.22 1.63
CA THR A 60 -17.92 -19.68 1.63
C THR A 60 -17.47 -20.24 2.98
N VAL A 61 -17.24 -19.39 4.00
CA VAL A 61 -16.84 -19.83 5.35
C VAL A 61 -18.05 -20.16 6.25
N LEU A 62 -19.29 -19.89 5.80
CA LEU A 62 -20.52 -20.20 6.55
C LEU A 62 -21.24 -21.48 6.10
N ALA A 63 -20.64 -22.28 5.21
CA ALA A 63 -21.27 -23.49 4.65
C ALA A 63 -20.57 -24.81 5.00
N GLN A 64 -19.70 -24.85 6.02
CA GLN A 64 -19.09 -26.11 6.48
C GLN A 64 -19.89 -26.75 7.63
N PRO A 65 -20.22 -28.06 7.57
CA PRO A 65 -20.76 -28.79 8.72
C PRO A 65 -19.72 -28.87 9.86
N PRO A 66 -20.17 -28.99 11.13
CA PRO A 66 -19.39 -28.60 12.32
C PRO A 66 -18.28 -29.57 12.76
N GLU A 67 -17.83 -30.50 11.93
CA GLU A 67 -17.13 -31.70 12.43
C GLU A 67 -15.60 -31.65 12.34
N HIS A 68 -15.01 -30.65 11.69
CA HIS A 68 -13.54 -30.54 11.57
C HIS A 68 -13.02 -29.13 11.83
N ALA A 69 -12.88 -28.75 13.11
CA ALA A 69 -12.15 -27.54 13.50
C ALA A 69 -11.48 -27.69 14.87
N ALA A 70 -10.29 -28.30 14.92
CA ALA A 70 -9.35 -28.07 16.02
C ALA A 70 -8.61 -26.74 15.78
N ALA A 71 -9.33 -25.62 15.88
CA ALA A 71 -8.77 -24.28 15.92
C ALA A 71 -9.15 -23.61 17.25
N HIS A 72 -8.16 -23.04 17.93
CA HIS A 72 -8.28 -22.42 19.26
C HIS A 72 -9.49 -21.44 19.34
N PRO A 73 -10.34 -21.50 20.38
CA PRO A 73 -11.62 -20.77 20.46
C PRO A 73 -11.47 -19.23 20.38
N MET A 74 -10.33 -18.67 20.80
CA MET A 74 -10.04 -17.24 20.61
C MET A 74 -9.86 -16.83 19.14
N ALA A 75 -9.27 -17.69 18.31
CA ALA A 75 -9.08 -17.42 16.88
C ALA A 75 -10.43 -17.42 16.15
N GLN A 76 -11.33 -18.35 16.51
CA GLN A 76 -12.70 -18.37 16.02
C GLN A 76 -13.48 -17.11 16.45
N GLY A 77 -13.31 -16.65 17.69
CA GLY A 77 -13.94 -15.41 18.17
C GLY A 77 -13.40 -14.13 17.53
N GLN A 78 -12.14 -14.10 17.09
CA GLN A 78 -11.58 -12.97 16.33
C GLN A 78 -12.05 -12.97 14.87
N LEU A 79 -12.10 -14.15 14.23
CA LEU A 79 -12.59 -14.31 12.85
C LEU A 79 -14.08 -13.97 12.74
N ARG A 80 -14.92 -14.37 13.71
CA ARG A 80 -16.35 -14.00 13.75
C ARG A 80 -16.53 -12.48 13.85
N ARG A 81 -15.78 -11.80 14.72
CA ARG A 81 -15.83 -10.34 14.85
C ARG A 81 -15.36 -9.61 13.60
N LEU A 82 -14.33 -10.12 12.92
CA LEU A 82 -13.86 -9.58 11.63
C LEU A 82 -14.90 -9.79 10.51
N ALA A 83 -15.56 -10.95 10.48
CA ALA A 83 -16.63 -11.23 9.52
C ALA A 83 -17.86 -10.34 9.76
N GLU A 84 -18.29 -10.19 11.01
CA GLU A 84 -19.38 -9.29 11.40
C GLU A 84 -19.09 -7.83 11.06
N TRP A 85 -17.85 -7.36 11.34
CA TRP A 85 -17.42 -6.02 10.96
C TRP A 85 -17.45 -5.85 9.44
N ASN A 86 -16.91 -6.81 8.69
CA ASN A 86 -16.86 -6.75 7.22
C ASN A 86 -18.25 -6.79 6.60
N GLN A 87 -19.17 -7.57 7.16
CA GLN A 87 -20.57 -7.59 6.75
C GLN A 87 -21.26 -6.26 7.04
N ARG A 88 -21.08 -5.67 8.23
CA ARG A 88 -21.62 -4.33 8.54
C ARG A 88 -21.13 -3.27 7.57
N MET A 89 -19.87 -3.37 7.13
CA MET A 89 -19.26 -2.43 6.20
C MET A 89 -19.64 -2.69 4.74
N ALA A 90 -19.88 -3.94 4.36
CA ALA A 90 -20.48 -4.29 3.07
C ALA A 90 -21.94 -3.82 3.00
N GLN A 91 -22.73 -4.02 4.07
CA GLN A 91 -24.09 -3.54 4.18
C GLN A 91 -24.15 -2.00 4.21
N GLY A 92 -23.22 -1.33 4.90
CA GLY A 92 -23.10 0.12 4.88
C GLY A 92 -22.81 0.66 3.48
N ARG A 93 -21.88 0.02 2.75
CA ARG A 93 -21.56 0.37 1.36
C ARG A 93 -22.72 0.05 0.40
N ALA A 94 -23.42 -1.06 0.58
CA ALA A 94 -24.59 -1.42 -0.23
C ALA A 94 -25.76 -0.45 0.01
N ARG A 95 -26.03 -0.06 1.26
CA ARG A 95 -27.01 0.97 1.60
C ARG A 95 -26.65 2.33 1.01
N GLN A 96 -25.36 2.68 0.99
CA GLN A 96 -24.88 3.91 0.38
C GLN A 96 -24.94 3.89 -1.16
N ALA A 97 -24.74 2.72 -1.78
CA ALA A 97 -24.84 2.53 -3.23
C ALA A 97 -26.29 2.42 -3.73
N GLN A 98 -27.22 2.00 -2.87
CA GLN A 98 -28.67 1.91 -3.14
C GLN A 98 -29.46 3.13 -2.66
N ALA A 99 -28.79 4.11 -2.04
CA ALA A 99 -29.47 5.33 -1.60
C ALA A 99 -29.99 6.08 -2.84
N PRO A 100 -31.29 6.44 -2.89
CA PRO A 100 -31.81 7.29 -3.94
C PRO A 100 -31.01 8.60 -3.92
N ARG A 101 -30.57 9.05 -5.10
CA ARG A 101 -29.83 10.32 -5.26
C ARG A 101 -30.64 11.42 -4.58
N THR A 102 -30.02 12.12 -3.63
CA THR A 102 -30.72 13.18 -2.91
C THR A 102 -30.98 14.36 -3.85
N PRO A 103 -31.96 15.24 -3.54
CA PRO A 103 -32.13 16.50 -4.25
C PRO A 103 -30.81 17.28 -4.43
N ALA A 104 -29.91 17.21 -3.43
CA ALA A 104 -28.56 17.78 -3.52
C ALA A 104 -27.66 17.18 -4.61
N ASP A 105 -27.72 15.88 -4.84
CA ASP A 105 -26.97 15.24 -5.93
C ASP A 105 -27.47 15.70 -7.30
N HIS A 106 -28.79 15.82 -7.46
CA HIS A 106 -29.40 16.34 -8.68
C HIS A 106 -29.12 17.82 -8.91
N ALA A 107 -29.11 18.64 -7.86
CA ALA A 107 -28.74 20.05 -7.92
C ALA A 107 -27.26 20.23 -8.33
N ARG A 108 -26.36 19.42 -7.75
CA ARG A 108 -24.92 19.45 -8.07
C ARG A 108 -24.63 19.16 -9.54
N VAL A 109 -25.19 18.07 -10.09
CA VAL A 109 -24.98 17.70 -11.50
C VAL A 109 -25.47 18.79 -12.45
N ARG A 110 -26.57 19.46 -12.11
CA ARG A 110 -27.10 20.60 -12.88
C ARG A 110 -26.20 21.83 -12.78
N GLN A 111 -25.71 22.17 -11.59
CA GLN A 111 -24.76 23.27 -11.40
C GLN A 111 -23.44 23.05 -12.16
N GLU A 112 -22.91 21.82 -12.19
CA GLU A 112 -21.71 21.48 -12.97
C GLU A 112 -21.92 21.69 -14.47
N ARG A 113 -23.09 21.30 -14.99
CA ARG A 113 -23.47 21.52 -16.39
C ARG A 113 -23.58 23.01 -16.72
N LEU A 114 -24.18 23.80 -15.84
CA LEU A 114 -24.27 25.26 -15.98
C LEU A 114 -22.87 25.91 -15.98
N ALA A 115 -21.99 25.49 -15.08
CA ALA A 115 -20.62 25.98 -15.02
C ALA A 115 -19.83 25.68 -16.31
N ALA A 116 -20.03 24.50 -16.91
CA ALA A 116 -19.41 24.13 -18.17
C ALA A 116 -19.87 25.05 -19.31
N ILE A 117 -21.19 25.28 -19.44
CA ILE A 117 -21.75 26.13 -20.50
C ILE A 117 -21.30 27.59 -20.34
N VAL A 118 -21.31 28.14 -19.12
CA VAL A 118 -20.85 29.52 -18.84
C VAL A 118 -19.37 29.69 -19.16
N ARG A 119 -18.53 28.68 -18.85
CA ARG A 119 -17.10 28.70 -19.16
C ARG A 119 -16.84 28.67 -20.67
N GLU A 120 -17.59 27.87 -21.43
CA GLU A 120 -17.49 27.82 -22.89
C GLU A 120 -17.91 29.15 -23.53
N LEU A 121 -18.99 29.78 -23.04
CA LEU A 121 -19.46 31.07 -23.55
C LEU A 121 -18.50 32.23 -23.27
N ARG A 122 -17.75 32.20 -22.16
CA ARG A 122 -16.70 33.20 -21.86
C ARG A 122 -15.37 32.97 -22.59
N ALA A 123 -15.16 31.82 -23.22
CA ALA A 123 -13.95 31.60 -24.00
C ALA A 123 -13.92 32.53 -25.22
N PRO A 124 -12.74 33.07 -25.61
CA PRO A 124 -12.62 33.89 -26.80
C PRO A 124 -12.99 33.09 -28.05
N SER A 125 -13.87 33.63 -28.90
CA SER A 125 -14.23 33.02 -30.19
C SER A 125 -13.89 33.97 -31.34
N SER A 126 -13.42 33.43 -32.46
CA SER A 126 -13.12 34.24 -33.65
C SER A 126 -14.40 34.53 -34.45
N PRO A 127 -14.73 35.80 -34.76
CA PRO A 127 -15.99 36.17 -35.44
C PRO A 127 -16.09 35.74 -36.91
N ALA A 128 -15.01 35.18 -37.49
CA ALA A 128 -14.95 34.79 -38.91
C ALA A 128 -15.50 33.38 -39.23
N ASP A 129 -15.87 32.58 -38.22
CA ASP A 129 -16.35 31.20 -38.41
C ASP A 129 -17.87 31.10 -38.15
N SER A 130 -18.65 30.98 -39.23
CA SER A 130 -20.11 30.85 -39.18
C SER A 130 -20.58 29.65 -38.35
N THR A 131 -19.78 28.57 -38.28
CA THR A 131 -20.09 27.40 -37.45
C THR A 131 -19.81 27.64 -35.97
N ALA A 132 -18.90 28.56 -35.63
CA ALA A 132 -18.66 28.97 -34.25
C ALA A 132 -19.80 29.87 -33.74
N THR A 133 -20.29 30.78 -34.58
CA THR A 133 -21.44 31.65 -34.28
C THR A 133 -22.72 30.83 -34.01
N GLN A 134 -23.01 29.82 -34.84
CA GLN A 134 -24.15 28.92 -34.63
C GLN A 134 -24.03 28.10 -33.34
N ARG A 135 -22.85 27.54 -33.04
CA ARG A 135 -22.59 26.81 -31.79
C ARG A 135 -22.79 27.68 -30.55
N ARG A 136 -22.33 28.93 -30.61
CA ARG A 136 -22.49 29.89 -29.52
C ARG A 136 -23.96 30.24 -29.28
N LEU A 137 -24.75 30.42 -30.34
CA LEU A 137 -26.21 30.62 -30.23
C LEU A 137 -26.92 29.41 -29.58
N GLN A 138 -26.57 28.19 -29.97
CA GLN A 138 -27.11 26.96 -29.36
C GLN A 138 -26.75 26.86 -27.88
N GLN A 139 -25.50 27.18 -27.50
CA GLN A 139 -25.05 27.21 -26.11
C GLN A 139 -25.79 28.28 -25.28
N ARG A 140 -26.09 29.44 -25.87
CA ARG A 140 -26.90 30.50 -25.22
C ARG A 140 -28.32 30.04 -24.94
N GLN A 141 -28.94 29.32 -25.88
CA GLN A 141 -30.27 28.74 -25.68
C GLN A 141 -30.25 27.64 -24.61
N ALA A 142 -29.25 26.76 -24.65
CA ALA A 142 -29.06 25.71 -23.65
C ALA A 142 -28.81 26.27 -22.23
N LEU A 143 -28.06 27.37 -22.11
CA LEU A 143 -27.83 28.05 -20.84
C LEU A 143 -29.13 28.60 -20.26
N ARG A 144 -29.92 29.31 -21.08
CA ARG A 144 -31.20 29.90 -20.63
C ARG A 144 -32.19 28.83 -20.19
N GLU A 145 -32.27 27.72 -20.93
CA GLU A 145 -33.13 26.61 -20.55
C GLU A 145 -32.67 25.95 -19.24
N ALA A 146 -31.37 25.71 -19.09
CA ALA A 146 -30.80 25.19 -17.85
C ALA A 146 -31.02 26.12 -16.65
N LEU A 147 -30.97 27.45 -16.84
CA LEU A 147 -31.26 28.44 -15.79
C LEU A 147 -32.74 28.45 -15.38
N ARG A 148 -33.67 28.35 -16.33
CA ARG A 148 -35.10 28.22 -16.02
C ARG A 148 -35.41 26.95 -15.24
N GLN A 149 -34.75 25.85 -15.58
CA GLN A 149 -34.87 24.58 -14.86
C GLN A 149 -34.25 24.67 -13.46
N ALA A 150 -33.11 25.32 -13.30
CA ALA A 150 -32.44 25.51 -12.00
C ALA A 150 -33.21 26.47 -11.07
N ALA A 151 -33.92 27.46 -11.61
CA ALA A 151 -34.74 28.40 -10.83
C ALA A 151 -35.91 27.72 -10.09
N ARG A 152 -36.35 26.54 -10.53
CA ARG A 152 -37.45 25.77 -9.92
C ARG A 152 -37.01 24.88 -8.74
N ASP A 153 -35.72 24.79 -8.47
CA ASP A 153 -35.11 23.73 -7.64
C ASP A 153 -34.76 24.05 -6.17
N PRO A 154 -34.62 25.31 -5.70
CA PRO A 154 -34.04 25.55 -4.38
C PRO A 154 -34.95 25.16 -3.21
N GLN A 155 -36.24 24.86 -3.44
CA GLN A 155 -37.17 24.45 -2.38
C GLN A 155 -36.80 23.08 -1.79
N ALA A 156 -36.57 22.07 -2.63
CA ALA A 156 -36.20 20.73 -2.15
C ALA A 156 -34.89 20.73 -1.34
N LEU A 157 -33.93 21.60 -1.73
CA LEU A 157 -32.67 21.75 -1.00
C LEU A 157 -32.82 22.48 0.35
N ARG A 158 -33.72 23.48 0.39
CA ARG A 158 -34.10 24.15 1.66
C ARG A 158 -34.76 23.16 2.59
N ASP A 159 -35.70 22.37 2.09
CA ASP A 159 -36.42 21.37 2.87
C ASP A 159 -35.48 20.30 3.44
N GLU A 160 -34.50 19.85 2.63
CA GLU A 160 -33.46 18.91 3.06
C GLU A 160 -32.58 19.51 4.17
N LEU A 161 -32.06 20.73 3.99
CA LEU A 161 -31.26 21.42 5.01
C LEU A 161 -32.05 21.66 6.30
N HIS A 162 -33.32 22.04 6.18
CA HIS A 162 -34.20 22.25 7.34
C HIS A 162 -34.46 20.94 8.09
N SER A 163 -34.72 19.84 7.37
CA SER A 163 -34.89 18.51 7.97
C SER A 163 -33.63 18.05 8.69
N HIS A 164 -32.45 18.34 8.13
CA HIS A 164 -31.17 18.03 8.74
C HIS A 164 -30.97 18.81 10.06
N GLY A 165 -31.35 20.09 10.09
CA GLY A 165 -31.32 20.91 11.30
C GLY A 165 -32.25 20.39 12.39
N GLN A 166 -33.46 19.94 12.02
CA GLN A 166 -34.40 19.31 12.96
C GLN A 166 -33.83 18.00 13.53
N GLU A 167 -33.19 17.18 12.69
CA GLU A 167 -32.56 15.93 13.12
C GLU A 167 -31.38 16.16 14.07
N LEU A 168 -30.53 17.16 13.81
CA LEU A 168 -29.43 17.54 14.71
C LEU A 168 -29.95 17.95 16.09
N ARG A 169 -31.06 18.69 16.15
CA ARG A 169 -31.72 19.07 17.41
C ARG A 169 -32.30 17.86 18.12
N ARG A 170 -32.97 16.94 17.40
CA ARG A 170 -33.51 15.69 17.97
C ARG A 170 -32.43 14.79 18.57
N ARG A 171 -31.23 14.77 17.97
CA ARG A 171 -30.09 13.97 18.45
C ARG A 171 -29.28 14.63 19.57
N GLY A 172 -29.68 15.82 20.02
CA GLY A 172 -28.97 16.54 21.08
C GLY A 172 -27.58 17.01 20.66
N ALA A 173 -27.39 17.42 19.40
CA ALA A 173 -26.12 17.95 18.92
C ALA A 173 -25.66 19.17 19.76
N ALA A 174 -24.35 19.29 19.98
CA ALA A 174 -23.76 20.38 20.75
C ALA A 174 -24.12 21.77 20.14
N PRO A 175 -24.19 22.84 20.96
CA PRO A 175 -24.56 24.19 20.49
C PRO A 175 -23.71 24.70 19.33
N ASP A 176 -22.41 24.43 19.32
CA ASP A 176 -21.50 24.83 18.23
C ASP A 176 -21.87 24.19 16.88
N ILE A 177 -22.40 22.96 16.88
CA ILE A 177 -22.81 22.24 15.66
C ILE A 177 -24.08 22.88 15.10
N LEU A 178 -25.03 23.22 15.98
CA LEU A 178 -26.26 23.92 15.59
C LEU A 178 -25.95 25.31 15.05
N GLN A 179 -25.03 26.05 15.68
CA GLN A 179 -24.58 27.35 15.20
C GLN A 179 -23.92 27.26 13.82
N ARG A 180 -23.05 26.27 13.59
CA ARG A 180 -22.45 26.04 12.26
C ARG A 180 -23.49 25.68 11.21
N HIS A 181 -24.51 24.92 11.58
CA HIS A 181 -25.62 24.58 10.69
C HIS A 181 -26.46 25.82 10.31
N GLU A 182 -26.77 26.68 11.28
CA GLU A 182 -27.47 27.95 11.02
C GLU A 182 -26.65 28.92 10.16
N GLN A 183 -25.33 28.97 10.38
CA GLN A 183 -24.41 29.70 9.50
C GLN A 183 -24.36 29.11 8.09
N ALA A 184 -24.48 27.79 7.94
CA ALA A 184 -24.57 27.16 6.63
C ALA A 184 -25.89 27.50 5.92
N LEU A 185 -27.01 27.50 6.63
CA LEU A 185 -28.33 27.85 6.10
C LEU A 185 -28.35 29.30 5.57
N SER A 186 -27.91 30.25 6.39
CA SER A 186 -27.85 31.67 6.01
C SER A 186 -26.92 31.93 4.81
N ARG A 187 -25.77 31.24 4.73
CA ARG A 187 -24.89 31.29 3.56
C ARG A 187 -25.56 30.73 2.31
N PHE A 188 -26.26 29.60 2.44
CA PHE A 188 -27.01 29.00 1.34
C PHE A 188 -28.10 29.94 0.82
N GLU A 189 -28.87 30.57 1.70
CA GLU A 189 -29.92 31.53 1.32
C GLU A 189 -29.34 32.75 0.59
N ALA A 190 -28.25 33.32 1.11
CA ALA A 190 -27.56 34.43 0.46
C ALA A 190 -27.00 34.05 -0.92
N ASP A 191 -26.47 32.82 -1.07
CA ASP A 191 -25.99 32.30 -2.35
C ASP A 191 -27.15 32.05 -3.33
N ALA A 192 -28.26 31.49 -2.87
CA ALA A 192 -29.44 31.25 -3.68
C ALA A 192 -30.05 32.57 -4.19
N ALA A 193 -30.11 33.61 -3.35
CA ALA A 193 -30.58 34.94 -3.75
C ALA A 193 -29.68 35.57 -4.82
N ARG A 194 -28.35 35.54 -4.61
CA ARG A 194 -27.37 36.03 -5.60
C ARG A 194 -27.46 35.29 -6.93
N TYR A 195 -27.64 33.97 -6.88
CA TYR A 195 -27.81 33.15 -8.07
C TYR A 195 -29.10 33.48 -8.81
N ALA A 196 -30.22 33.63 -8.11
CA ALA A 196 -31.50 34.01 -8.69
C ALA A 196 -31.43 35.38 -9.37
N GLN A 197 -30.81 36.37 -8.73
CA GLN A 197 -30.60 37.70 -9.30
C GLN A 197 -29.74 37.63 -10.58
N ALA A 198 -28.61 36.91 -10.54
CA ALA A 198 -27.73 36.77 -11.70
C ALA A 198 -28.41 36.03 -12.87
N ALA A 199 -29.22 35.01 -12.57
CA ALA A 199 -30.02 34.29 -13.56
C ALA A 199 -31.10 35.18 -14.19
N GLN A 200 -31.80 36.00 -13.39
CA GLN A 200 -32.81 36.94 -13.88
C GLN A 200 -32.21 38.00 -14.80
N THR A 201 -31.06 38.59 -14.43
CA THR A 201 -30.35 39.56 -15.28
C THR A 201 -29.99 38.97 -16.65
N LEU A 202 -29.54 37.71 -16.69
CA LEU A 202 -29.18 37.04 -17.93
C LEU A 202 -30.42 36.62 -18.76
N LEU A 203 -31.50 36.21 -18.10
CA LEU A 203 -32.76 35.87 -18.77
C LEU A 203 -33.48 37.10 -19.35
N ALA A 204 -33.32 38.27 -18.73
CA ALA A 204 -33.85 39.55 -19.21
C ALA A 204 -33.03 40.17 -20.35
N SER A 205 -31.79 39.71 -20.57
CA SER A 205 -30.93 40.18 -21.66
C SER A 205 -31.33 39.53 -23.00
N PRO A 206 -31.32 40.25 -24.13
CA PRO A 206 -31.65 39.70 -25.45
C PRO A 206 -30.74 38.53 -25.85
N ALA A 207 -31.27 37.58 -26.63
CA ALA A 207 -30.61 36.31 -26.98
C ALA A 207 -30.00 36.32 -28.39
N ASP A 208 -29.96 37.49 -29.00
CA ASP A 208 -29.88 37.67 -30.44
C ASP A 208 -28.42 37.77 -30.89
N ALA A 209 -28.14 37.49 -32.16
CA ALA A 209 -26.77 37.49 -32.72
C ALA A 209 -26.10 38.88 -32.73
N GLN A 210 -26.85 39.95 -32.49
CA GLN A 210 -26.38 41.34 -32.41
C GLN A 210 -26.15 41.84 -30.97
N ALA A 211 -26.28 40.96 -29.97
CA ALA A 211 -25.97 41.33 -28.59
C ALA A 211 -24.51 41.76 -28.48
N ASP A 212 -24.28 42.97 -27.95
CA ASP A 212 -22.95 43.49 -27.66
C ASP A 212 -22.19 42.49 -26.76
N ASP A 213 -21.12 41.89 -27.30
CA ASP A 213 -20.29 40.87 -26.64
C ASP A 213 -19.82 41.35 -25.25
N ALA A 214 -19.60 42.66 -25.08
CA ALA A 214 -19.21 43.24 -23.80
C ALA A 214 -20.33 43.16 -22.76
N ARG A 215 -21.58 43.41 -23.17
CA ARG A 215 -22.77 43.32 -22.29
C ARG A 215 -23.06 41.87 -21.90
N GLU A 216 -22.88 40.93 -22.83
CA GLU A 216 -23.05 39.51 -22.53
C GLU A 216 -21.97 38.99 -21.56
N GLN A 217 -20.71 39.36 -21.77
CA GLN A 217 -19.63 39.01 -20.85
C GLN A 217 -19.85 39.62 -19.46
N ALA A 218 -20.40 40.84 -19.38
CA ALA A 218 -20.79 41.48 -18.12
C ALA A 218 -21.94 40.72 -17.42
N ALA A 219 -22.94 40.23 -18.17
CA ALA A 219 -24.05 39.45 -17.62
C ALA A 219 -23.63 38.04 -17.16
N LEU A 220 -22.61 37.43 -17.78
CA LEU A 220 -22.09 36.11 -17.42
C LEU A 220 -21.12 36.12 -16.23
N ALA A 221 -20.47 37.24 -15.93
CA ALA A 221 -19.44 37.33 -14.89
C ALA A 221 -19.94 37.03 -13.46
N PRO A 222 -21.12 37.51 -13.01
CA PRO A 222 -21.66 37.17 -11.70
C PRO A 222 -21.97 35.67 -11.56
N LEU A 223 -22.57 35.07 -12.59
CA LEU A 223 -22.86 33.62 -12.62
C LEU A 223 -21.58 32.79 -12.56
N GLN A 224 -20.56 33.16 -13.33
CA GLN A 224 -19.28 32.45 -13.28
C GLN A 224 -18.62 32.56 -11.89
N THR A 225 -18.65 33.73 -11.26
CA THR A 225 -18.07 33.93 -9.93
C THR A 225 -18.75 33.04 -8.89
N LEU A 226 -20.08 32.96 -8.93
CA LEU A 226 -20.86 32.08 -8.04
C LEU A 226 -20.59 30.59 -8.31
N LEU A 227 -20.60 30.19 -9.58
CA LEU A 227 -20.36 28.80 -9.99
C LEU A 227 -18.93 28.35 -9.71
N THR A 228 -17.94 29.23 -9.85
CA THR A 228 -16.53 28.95 -9.53
C THR A 228 -16.31 28.84 -8.03
N ARG A 229 -16.94 29.74 -7.24
CA ARG A 229 -16.88 29.69 -5.78
C ARG A 229 -17.49 28.39 -5.22
N GLN A 230 -18.54 27.87 -5.87
CA GLN A 230 -19.18 26.61 -5.51
C GLN A 230 -18.41 25.39 -6.05
N SER A 231 -17.83 25.44 -7.25
CA SER A 231 -17.04 24.34 -7.83
C SER A 231 -15.70 24.13 -7.12
N VAL A 232 -15.10 25.18 -6.54
CA VAL A 232 -13.84 25.08 -5.77
C VAL A 232 -14.03 24.37 -4.42
N ARG A 233 -15.28 24.23 -3.95
CA ARG A 233 -15.61 23.40 -2.76
C ARG A 233 -16.11 22.00 -3.13
N GLY A 234 -16.09 21.67 -4.43
CA GLY A 234 -16.39 20.36 -4.99
C GLY A 234 -15.29 19.31 -4.83
N THR A 235 -14.30 19.54 -3.97
CA THR A 235 -13.73 18.40 -3.24
C THR A 235 -14.76 17.96 -2.20
N ALA A 236 -15.82 17.30 -2.68
CA ALA A 236 -16.12 16.03 -2.02
C ALA A 236 -14.75 15.37 -1.85
N HIS A 237 -14.37 15.02 -0.63
CA HIS A 237 -13.33 14.04 -0.40
C HIS A 237 -13.81 12.71 -1.00
N SER A 238 -14.04 12.66 -2.31
CA SER A 238 -13.71 11.49 -3.08
C SER A 238 -12.19 11.45 -2.97
N PRO A 239 -11.61 10.40 -2.38
CA PRO A 239 -10.17 10.23 -2.36
C PRO A 239 -9.73 9.94 -3.81
N ALA A 240 -9.74 10.98 -4.65
CA ALA A 240 -9.00 11.06 -5.90
C ALA A 240 -7.59 11.59 -5.64
N GLY A 241 -7.22 11.81 -4.37
CA GLY A 241 -5.86 11.56 -3.93
C GLY A 241 -5.55 10.08 -4.08
N PRO A 242 -4.27 9.67 -4.16
CA PRO A 242 -3.92 8.26 -4.11
C PRO A 242 -4.66 7.63 -2.93
N LEU A 243 -5.27 6.45 -3.17
CA LEU A 243 -5.91 5.65 -2.12
C LEU A 243 -5.03 5.69 -0.85
N PRO A 244 -5.63 5.73 0.36
CA PRO A 244 -4.86 5.83 1.61
C PRO A 244 -3.80 4.72 1.76
N TRP A 245 -3.94 3.66 0.96
CA TRP A 245 -2.97 2.61 0.73
C TRP A 245 -2.36 2.78 -0.67
N ARG A 246 -1.08 3.14 -0.71
CA ARG A 246 -0.25 3.08 -1.93
C ARG A 246 0.85 2.06 -1.71
N ALA A 247 1.28 1.39 -2.77
CA ALA A 247 2.51 0.61 -2.72
C ALA A 247 3.64 1.50 -2.17
N PRO A 248 4.43 1.03 -1.19
CA PRO A 248 5.56 1.79 -0.67
C PRO A 248 6.44 2.27 -1.82
N ARG A 249 6.84 3.55 -1.77
CA ARG A 249 7.75 4.09 -2.79
C ARG A 249 9.10 3.40 -2.63
N PRO A 250 9.68 2.84 -3.71
CA PRO A 250 11.01 2.26 -3.64
C PRO A 250 12.02 3.26 -3.10
N THR A 251 12.87 2.85 -2.17
CA THR A 251 13.93 3.73 -1.67
C THR A 251 14.88 4.11 -2.82
N PRO A 252 15.22 5.41 -2.97
CA PRO A 252 16.22 5.86 -3.93
C PRO A 252 17.65 5.65 -3.41
N ARG A 253 17.81 5.30 -2.12
CA ARG A 253 19.13 5.18 -1.47
C ARG A 253 19.89 3.99 -2.05
N VAL A 254 21.16 4.23 -2.37
CA VAL A 254 22.14 3.17 -2.69
C VAL A 254 22.75 2.60 -1.42
N PRO A 255 23.22 1.34 -1.41
CA PRO A 255 23.89 0.76 -0.25
C PRO A 255 25.12 1.54 0.20
N ALA A 256 25.38 1.60 1.52
CA ALA A 256 26.64 2.13 2.03
C ALA A 256 27.81 1.18 1.76
N GLU A 257 28.73 1.60 0.90
CA GLU A 257 29.94 0.83 0.56
C GLU A 257 31.21 1.37 1.22
N THR A 258 31.08 2.33 2.15
CA THR A 258 32.20 2.88 2.92
C THR A 258 31.87 2.94 4.42
N PRO A 259 32.89 2.91 5.30
CA PRO A 259 32.67 3.09 6.75
C PRO A 259 32.00 4.42 7.10
N THR A 260 32.35 5.50 6.39
CA THR A 260 31.79 6.84 6.60
C THR A 260 30.31 6.90 6.24
N ALA A 261 29.91 6.29 5.12
CA ALA A 261 28.51 6.18 4.73
C ALA A 261 27.70 5.38 5.77
N TRP A 262 28.27 4.28 6.29
CA TRP A 262 27.63 3.51 7.36
C TRP A 262 27.43 4.30 8.63
N HIS A 263 28.45 5.06 9.05
CA HIS A 263 28.34 5.93 10.23
C HIS A 263 27.22 6.95 10.07
N GLN A 264 27.16 7.64 8.91
CA GLN A 264 26.09 8.60 8.61
C GLN A 264 24.70 7.95 8.60
N ASN A 265 24.57 6.73 8.07
CA ASN A 265 23.29 6.03 7.98
C ASN A 265 22.78 5.46 9.31
N LEU A 266 23.66 5.22 10.28
CA LEU A 266 23.29 4.68 11.59
C LEU A 266 23.13 5.78 12.65
N TYR A 267 23.89 6.87 12.53
CA TYR A 267 24.00 7.93 13.56
C TYR A 267 23.78 9.34 13.02
N GLY A 268 23.27 9.51 11.79
CA GLY A 268 23.08 10.84 11.18
C GLY A 268 22.11 11.77 11.92
N ASP A 269 21.27 11.22 12.79
CA ASP A 269 20.39 11.96 13.70
C ASP A 269 21.13 12.47 14.96
N GLN A 270 22.28 11.89 15.31
CA GLN A 270 23.15 12.35 16.39
C GLN A 270 24.00 13.54 15.91
N ARG A 271 23.40 14.74 15.93
CA ARG A 271 24.14 15.98 15.69
C ARG A 271 25.15 16.22 16.83
N VAL A 272 26.44 16.06 16.56
CA VAL A 272 27.51 16.56 17.45
C VAL A 272 27.39 18.08 17.51
N ARG A 273 26.89 18.64 18.62
CA ARG A 273 26.90 20.09 18.85
C ARG A 273 28.34 20.51 19.19
N LEU A 274 29.08 21.00 18.21
CA LEU A 274 30.31 21.76 18.49
C LEU A 274 29.90 23.11 19.09
N ALA A 275 29.99 23.23 20.42
CA ALA A 275 29.84 24.53 21.08
C ALA A 275 31.01 25.44 20.68
N GLN A 276 30.70 26.62 20.15
CA GLN A 276 31.68 27.65 19.80
C GLN A 276 32.40 28.17 21.05
N ALA A 277 33.72 28.35 20.89
CA ALA A 277 34.72 29.04 21.72
C ALA A 277 34.26 29.64 23.07
N GLY A 278 34.48 28.87 24.13
CA GLY A 278 34.72 29.31 25.52
C GLY A 278 35.64 28.28 26.18
N PRO A 279 36.27 28.55 27.34
CA PRO A 279 37.17 27.60 27.98
C PRO A 279 36.35 26.38 28.46
N LEU A 280 36.28 25.37 27.60
CA LEU A 280 35.48 24.17 27.79
C LEU A 280 36.32 23.11 28.48
N THR A 281 35.89 22.69 29.67
CA THR A 281 36.06 21.30 30.10
C THR A 281 35.20 20.46 29.16
N ILE A 282 35.77 20.08 28.02
CA ILE A 282 35.16 19.15 27.08
C ILE A 282 35.05 17.82 27.82
N GLY A 283 33.87 17.49 28.34
CA GLY A 283 33.52 16.11 28.67
C GLY A 283 33.81 15.25 27.43
N PRO A 284 34.39 14.05 27.59
CA PRO A 284 35.08 13.35 26.51
C PRO A 284 34.18 13.23 25.28
N LEU A 285 34.64 13.80 24.17
CA LEU A 285 34.07 13.56 22.85
C LEU A 285 34.09 12.06 22.60
N GLN A 286 32.96 11.39 22.79
CA GLN A 286 32.82 9.98 22.45
C GLN A 286 32.69 9.87 20.94
N PHE A 287 33.82 9.67 20.28
CA PHE A 287 33.83 9.06 18.96
C PHE A 287 33.41 7.61 19.17
N SER A 288 32.12 7.32 19.00
CA SER A 288 31.60 5.94 18.93
C SER A 288 32.05 5.32 17.62
N HIS A 289 33.37 5.15 17.45
CA HIS A 289 33.89 4.14 16.55
C HIS A 289 33.31 2.81 17.03
N ALA A 290 32.51 2.19 16.15
CA ALA A 290 32.06 0.82 16.38
C ALA A 290 33.28 -0.02 16.75
N PRO A 291 33.26 -0.77 17.87
CA PRO A 291 34.44 -1.48 18.31
C PRO A 291 34.89 -2.43 17.20
N PRO A 292 36.19 -2.43 16.82
CA PRO A 292 36.69 -3.39 15.85
C PRO A 292 36.39 -4.81 16.35
N ALA A 293 36.09 -5.72 15.41
CA ALA A 293 35.86 -7.13 15.70
C ALA A 293 37.11 -7.68 16.43
N GLY A 294 36.96 -8.06 17.70
CA GLY A 294 38.09 -8.52 18.54
C GLY A 294 38.04 -8.09 20.01
N ARG A 295 37.17 -7.15 20.41
CA ARG A 295 36.98 -6.85 21.84
C ARG A 295 36.16 -7.91 22.55
N ALA A 296 36.52 -8.20 23.80
CA ALA A 296 35.73 -8.99 24.73
C ALA A 296 34.28 -8.46 24.80
N PRO A 297 33.29 -9.33 25.09
CA PRO A 297 31.91 -8.90 25.27
C PRO A 297 31.78 -7.90 26.42
N THR A 298 30.81 -7.01 26.28
CA THR A 298 30.43 -6.02 27.29
C THR A 298 29.09 -6.41 27.91
N GLU A 299 28.72 -5.82 29.04
CA GLU A 299 27.40 -6.04 29.65
C GLU A 299 26.24 -5.67 28.70
N ALA A 300 26.45 -4.68 27.82
CA ALA A 300 25.48 -4.28 26.81
C ALA A 300 25.15 -5.42 25.83
N ASP A 301 26.09 -6.34 25.58
CA ASP A 301 25.89 -7.50 24.71
C ASP A 301 25.01 -8.59 25.34
N LEU A 302 24.70 -8.47 26.64
CA LEU A 302 23.76 -9.31 27.40
C LEU A 302 22.48 -8.57 27.82
N ALA A 303 22.51 -7.24 27.85
CA ALA A 303 21.43 -6.40 28.35
C ALA A 303 20.16 -6.44 27.48
N GLU A 304 19.02 -6.12 28.09
CA GLU A 304 17.78 -5.86 27.37
C GLU A 304 17.82 -4.53 26.62
N THR A 305 17.10 -4.46 25.50
CA THR A 305 16.93 -3.26 24.68
C THR A 305 15.46 -3.09 24.30
N ASP A 306 15.12 -1.99 23.62
CA ASP A 306 13.72 -1.71 23.27
C ASP A 306 13.08 -2.79 22.40
N GLU A 307 13.84 -3.35 21.46
CA GLU A 307 13.42 -4.48 20.63
C GLU A 307 13.59 -5.83 21.34
N ILE A 308 14.47 -5.92 22.34
CA ILE A 308 14.86 -7.17 23.01
C ILE A 308 14.55 -7.08 24.51
N ARG A 309 13.33 -7.49 24.88
CA ARG A 309 12.96 -7.79 26.27
C ARG A 309 12.93 -9.30 26.45
N LEU A 310 13.60 -9.84 27.48
CA LEU A 310 13.71 -11.26 27.77
C LEU A 310 12.47 -11.74 28.53
N THR A 311 11.35 -11.76 27.83
CA THR A 311 10.05 -12.22 28.34
C THR A 311 10.11 -13.68 28.81
N PRO A 312 9.14 -14.14 29.64
CA PRO A 312 9.04 -15.54 30.02
C PRO A 312 8.98 -16.50 28.83
N ALA A 313 8.28 -16.12 27.74
CA ALA A 313 8.17 -16.95 26.53
C ALA A 313 9.52 -17.11 25.81
N LEU A 314 10.31 -16.03 25.70
CA LEU A 314 11.66 -16.10 25.12
C LEU A 314 12.61 -16.94 25.97
N ARG A 315 12.55 -16.82 27.30
CA ARG A 315 13.34 -17.65 28.22
C ARG A 315 12.95 -19.13 28.12
N ALA A 316 11.66 -19.43 28.09
CA ALA A 316 11.16 -20.78 27.91
C ALA A 316 11.59 -21.37 26.55
N GLN A 317 11.52 -20.57 25.48
CA GLN A 317 11.98 -21.00 24.15
C GLN A 317 13.49 -21.27 24.12
N ALA A 318 14.31 -20.43 24.78
CA ALA A 318 15.74 -20.65 24.89
C ALA A 318 16.08 -21.92 25.71
N ALA A 319 15.35 -22.16 26.82
CA ALA A 319 15.50 -23.35 27.63
C ALA A 319 15.08 -24.63 26.89
N ALA A 320 13.98 -24.57 26.12
CA ALA A 320 13.52 -25.69 25.27
C ALA A 320 14.55 -26.06 24.18
N LEU A 321 15.39 -25.11 23.77
CA LEU A 321 16.50 -25.30 22.83
C LEU A 321 17.81 -25.66 23.55
N GLY A 322 17.74 -25.98 24.85
CA GLY A 322 18.87 -26.42 25.66
C GLY A 322 19.94 -25.35 25.88
N HIS A 323 19.60 -24.06 25.72
CA HIS A 323 20.55 -22.95 25.74
C HIS A 323 21.71 -23.10 24.75
N ASN A 324 21.49 -23.88 23.69
CA ASN A 324 22.52 -24.23 22.72
C ASN A 324 22.50 -23.26 21.52
N PRO A 325 23.61 -22.59 21.18
CA PRO A 325 23.60 -21.59 20.11
C PRO A 325 23.39 -22.21 18.71
N VAL A 326 23.79 -23.47 18.47
CA VAL A 326 23.50 -24.20 17.22
C VAL A 326 22.00 -24.46 17.12
N ALA A 327 21.40 -25.03 18.18
CA ALA A 327 19.96 -25.31 18.20
C ALA A 327 19.12 -24.03 18.08
N ILE A 328 19.53 -22.95 18.75
CA ILE A 328 18.90 -21.64 18.67
C ILE A 328 18.96 -21.09 17.24
N HIS A 329 20.14 -21.07 16.62
CA HIS A 329 20.29 -20.59 15.26
C HIS A 329 19.44 -21.40 14.27
N ASN A 330 19.54 -22.73 14.31
CA ASN A 330 18.78 -23.62 13.44
C ASN A 330 17.28 -23.43 13.62
N TRP A 331 16.82 -23.28 14.86
CA TRP A 331 15.41 -23.10 15.14
C TRP A 331 14.88 -21.77 14.58
N VAL A 332 15.57 -20.64 14.79
CA VAL A 332 15.16 -19.34 14.24
C VAL A 332 15.19 -19.38 12.71
N ARG A 333 16.23 -20.00 12.14
CA ARG A 333 16.37 -20.19 10.70
C ARG A 333 15.24 -21.03 10.11
N ASN A 334 14.78 -22.08 10.78
CA ASN A 334 13.81 -23.01 10.22
C ASN A 334 12.35 -22.62 10.48
N HIS A 335 12.06 -21.75 11.46
CA HIS A 335 10.68 -21.52 11.93
C HIS A 335 10.16 -20.08 11.78
N ILE A 336 10.96 -19.14 11.27
CA ILE A 336 10.58 -17.71 11.19
C ILE A 336 10.61 -17.21 9.75
N ASP A 337 9.47 -17.01 9.10
CA ASP A 337 9.45 -16.52 7.71
C ASP A 337 10.02 -15.11 7.54
N VAL A 338 10.66 -14.86 6.39
CA VAL A 338 11.31 -13.56 6.10
C VAL A 338 10.37 -12.62 5.33
N HIS A 339 10.29 -11.38 5.79
CA HIS A 339 9.69 -10.27 5.06
C HIS A 339 10.72 -9.16 4.84
N PRO A 340 11.14 -8.88 3.60
CA PRO A 340 12.31 -8.04 3.32
C PRO A 340 11.98 -6.54 3.42
N THR A 341 11.80 -6.06 4.63
CA THR A 341 11.67 -4.62 4.95
C THR A 341 12.88 -4.13 5.74
N ALA A 342 13.23 -2.86 5.62
CA ALA A 342 14.36 -2.27 6.35
C ALA A 342 13.99 -1.85 7.78
N GLY A 343 14.94 -1.95 8.71
CA GLY A 343 14.82 -1.43 10.08
C GLY A 343 14.03 -2.32 11.04
N ALA A 344 14.04 -2.00 12.33
CA ALA A 344 13.28 -2.70 13.35
C ALA A 344 11.83 -2.21 13.36
N ILE A 345 10.89 -3.13 13.09
CA ILE A 345 9.44 -2.87 13.09
C ILE A 345 8.79 -3.56 14.29
N GLN A 346 9.36 -4.67 14.74
CA GLN A 346 8.76 -5.58 15.69
C GLN A 346 9.71 -5.85 16.84
N SER A 347 9.17 -6.23 18.01
CA SER A 347 10.00 -6.78 19.09
C SER A 347 10.43 -8.23 18.81
N ALA A 348 11.40 -8.73 19.57
CA ALA A 348 11.75 -10.14 19.57
C ALA A 348 10.55 -11.03 19.94
N GLN A 349 9.71 -10.58 20.89
CA GLN A 349 8.49 -11.27 21.29
C GLN A 349 7.48 -11.36 20.13
N ASP A 350 7.25 -10.25 19.43
CA ASP A 350 6.37 -10.23 18.25
C ASP A 350 6.83 -11.19 17.15
N THR A 351 8.15 -11.24 16.93
CA THR A 351 8.76 -12.08 15.90
C THR A 351 8.59 -13.56 16.26
N LEU A 352 8.73 -13.90 17.55
CA LEU A 352 8.43 -15.22 18.10
C LEU A 352 6.96 -15.61 17.90
N ASP A 353 6.03 -14.71 18.23
CA ASP A 353 4.59 -14.98 18.20
C ASP A 353 4.06 -15.09 16.76
N LYS A 354 4.47 -14.16 15.89
CA LYS A 354 3.99 -14.10 14.50
C LYS A 354 4.70 -15.08 13.57
N ARG A 355 5.81 -15.68 14.02
CA ARG A 355 6.65 -16.58 13.23
C ARG A 355 7.11 -15.98 11.91
N ARG A 356 7.29 -14.66 11.89
CA ARG A 356 7.75 -13.92 10.72
C ARG A 356 8.39 -12.60 11.12
N GLY A 357 9.37 -12.15 10.35
CA GLY A 357 10.00 -10.86 10.58
C GLY A 357 10.91 -10.46 9.43
N ASN A 358 11.36 -9.22 9.46
CA ASN A 358 12.42 -8.78 8.56
C ASN A 358 13.80 -9.18 9.09
N PRO A 359 14.89 -8.99 8.32
CA PRO A 359 16.23 -9.36 8.79
C PRO A 359 16.62 -8.74 10.14
N THR A 360 16.21 -7.49 10.42
CA THR A 360 16.46 -6.82 11.71
C THR A 360 15.66 -7.47 12.85
N ASP A 361 14.38 -7.75 12.61
CA ASP A 361 13.50 -8.38 13.60
C ASP A 361 13.96 -9.82 13.90
N ILE A 362 14.34 -10.60 12.87
CA ILE A 362 14.88 -11.95 12.98
C ILE A 362 16.21 -11.95 13.74
N ALA A 363 17.12 -11.02 13.42
CA ALA A 363 18.35 -10.83 14.17
C ALA A 363 18.05 -10.48 15.65
N GLY A 364 17.03 -9.65 15.91
CA GLY A 364 16.59 -9.32 17.26
C GLY A 364 16.07 -10.52 18.04
N LEU A 365 15.25 -11.38 17.42
CA LEU A 365 14.81 -12.64 18.03
C LEU A 365 16.00 -13.57 18.33
N LEU A 366 16.93 -13.73 17.38
CA LEU A 366 18.12 -14.54 17.56
C LEU A 366 18.97 -14.03 18.73
N ILE A 367 19.23 -12.72 18.79
CA ILE A 367 19.95 -12.09 19.90
C ILE A 367 19.20 -12.29 21.22
N ALA A 368 17.87 -12.16 21.23
CA ALA A 368 17.07 -12.35 22.45
C ALA A 368 17.22 -13.76 23.02
N LEU A 369 17.15 -14.79 22.18
CA LEU A 369 17.30 -16.19 22.61
C LEU A 369 18.74 -16.49 23.08
N LEU A 370 19.74 -15.91 22.42
CA LEU A 370 21.15 -16.01 22.83
C LEU A 370 21.39 -15.32 24.17
N ARG A 371 20.91 -14.09 24.35
CA ARG A 371 21.02 -13.34 25.63
C ARG A 371 20.26 -14.01 26.76
N ALA A 372 19.07 -14.56 26.49
CA ALA A 372 18.33 -15.39 27.45
C ALA A 372 19.10 -16.64 27.90
N SER A 373 20.06 -17.09 27.09
CA SER A 373 20.97 -18.20 27.38
C SER A 373 22.31 -17.76 27.99
N GLY A 374 22.49 -16.47 28.30
CA GLY A 374 23.75 -15.94 28.82
C GLY A 374 24.86 -15.81 27.77
N ILE A 375 24.50 -15.85 26.48
CA ILE A 375 25.45 -15.73 25.36
C ILE A 375 25.46 -14.26 24.89
N PRO A 376 26.61 -13.56 25.00
CA PRO A 376 26.71 -12.19 24.50
C PRO A 376 26.47 -12.16 22.98
N ALA A 377 25.55 -11.32 22.55
CA ALA A 377 25.17 -11.22 21.14
C ALA A 377 24.84 -9.78 20.76
N ARG A 378 25.15 -9.39 19.54
CA ARG A 378 24.94 -8.03 19.03
C ARG A 378 24.61 -8.00 17.55
N TYR A 379 23.99 -6.93 17.09
CA TYR A 379 23.74 -6.69 15.68
C TYR A 379 25.05 -6.35 14.97
N GLN A 380 25.21 -6.83 13.75
CA GLN A 380 26.24 -6.38 12.83
C GLN A 380 25.55 -5.88 11.56
N TRP A 381 25.71 -4.59 11.31
CA TRP A 381 25.22 -3.93 10.11
C TRP A 381 26.28 -4.05 9.01
N GLY A 382 25.88 -4.11 7.74
CA GLY A 382 26.84 -4.09 6.64
C GLY A 382 26.20 -4.21 5.28
N THR A 383 27.01 -4.03 4.25
CA THR A 383 26.59 -4.23 2.85
C THR A 383 27.09 -5.58 2.39
N ILE A 384 26.18 -6.37 1.83
CA ILE A 384 26.42 -7.71 1.35
C ILE A 384 26.17 -7.77 -0.15
N GLU A 385 26.74 -8.76 -0.82
CA GLU A 385 26.46 -9.07 -2.22
C GLU A 385 25.88 -10.48 -2.30
N LEU A 386 24.68 -10.57 -2.89
CA LEU A 386 24.00 -11.82 -3.19
C LEU A 386 24.01 -12.02 -4.70
N ASP A 387 24.35 -13.22 -5.17
CA ASP A 387 24.17 -13.54 -6.58
C ASP A 387 22.68 -13.47 -6.96
N ALA A 388 22.42 -13.23 -8.24
CA ALA A 388 21.06 -13.05 -8.76
C ALA A 388 20.14 -14.25 -8.44
N ALA A 389 20.64 -15.47 -8.53
CA ALA A 389 19.85 -16.68 -8.29
C ALA A 389 19.50 -16.84 -6.80
N SER A 390 20.45 -16.61 -5.89
CA SER A 390 20.20 -16.60 -4.45
C SER A 390 19.19 -15.53 -4.05
N ALA A 391 19.30 -14.32 -4.61
CA ALA A 391 18.32 -13.25 -4.34
C ALA A 391 16.92 -13.62 -4.86
N GLN A 392 16.83 -14.23 -6.04
CA GLN A 392 15.56 -14.69 -6.61
C GLN A 392 14.92 -15.79 -5.76
N GLY A 393 15.68 -16.81 -5.36
CA GLY A 393 15.19 -17.90 -4.52
C GLY A 393 14.81 -17.43 -3.11
N TRP A 394 15.59 -16.51 -2.53
CA TRP A 394 15.29 -15.92 -1.23
C TRP A 394 14.00 -15.10 -1.25
N LEU A 395 13.75 -14.34 -2.31
CA LEU A 395 12.59 -13.43 -2.41
C LEU A 395 11.38 -14.05 -3.12
N GLY A 396 11.54 -15.17 -3.82
CA GLY A 396 10.48 -15.87 -4.54
C GLY A 396 10.11 -15.13 -5.83
N THR A 397 11.11 -14.61 -6.53
CA THR A 397 10.90 -13.81 -7.73
C THR A 397 11.47 -14.48 -8.96
N GLN A 398 10.74 -14.41 -10.07
CA GLN A 398 11.14 -15.03 -11.34
C GLN A 398 12.23 -14.26 -12.10
N ARG A 399 12.50 -12.99 -11.73
CA ARG A 399 13.51 -12.15 -12.37
C ARG A 399 14.31 -11.36 -11.33
N PRO A 400 15.63 -11.17 -11.53
CA PRO A 400 16.47 -10.45 -10.58
C PRO A 400 16.09 -8.97 -10.44
N GLU A 401 15.54 -8.33 -11.47
CA GLU A 401 15.04 -6.96 -11.39
C GLU A 401 13.83 -6.85 -10.47
N ALA A 402 12.99 -7.89 -10.41
CA ALA A 402 11.85 -7.96 -9.50
C ALA A 402 12.31 -8.13 -8.05
N ALA A 403 13.34 -8.96 -7.81
CA ALA A 403 14.00 -9.06 -6.50
C ALA A 403 14.53 -7.70 -6.03
N LEU A 404 15.27 -6.99 -6.90
CA LEU A 404 15.79 -5.65 -6.61
C LEU A 404 14.65 -4.65 -6.30
N GLN A 405 13.60 -4.67 -7.11
CA GLN A 405 12.44 -3.80 -6.90
C GLN A 405 11.76 -4.07 -5.56
N LEU A 406 11.59 -5.33 -5.19
CA LEU A 406 10.95 -5.76 -3.95
C LEU A 406 11.76 -5.29 -2.73
N LEU A 407 13.09 -5.49 -2.73
CA LEU A 407 13.98 -4.97 -1.68
C LEU A 407 13.84 -3.46 -1.53
N ARG A 408 13.87 -2.72 -2.65
CA ARG A 408 13.75 -1.27 -2.62
C ARG A 408 12.37 -0.82 -2.13
N GLN A 409 11.29 -1.49 -2.50
CA GLN A 409 9.94 -1.24 -1.99
C GLN A 409 9.85 -1.49 -0.48
N GLY A 410 10.54 -2.51 0.03
CA GLY A 410 10.71 -2.74 1.47
C GLY A 410 11.56 -1.70 2.19
N GLY A 411 12.11 -0.71 1.47
CA GLY A 411 12.97 0.32 2.03
C GLY A 411 14.42 -0.11 2.21
N ILE A 412 14.80 -1.32 1.76
CA ILE A 412 16.17 -1.81 1.81
C ILE A 412 16.96 -1.15 0.67
N PRO A 413 18.01 -0.37 0.95
CA PRO A 413 18.91 0.14 -0.07
C PRO A 413 19.57 -1.04 -0.77
N ALA A 414 19.38 -1.09 -2.08
CA ALA A 414 19.90 -2.15 -2.92
C ALA A 414 20.21 -1.62 -4.32
N ARG A 415 21.22 -2.20 -4.98
CA ARG A 415 21.55 -1.94 -6.39
C ARG A 415 21.92 -3.24 -7.11
N GLY A 416 21.58 -3.32 -8.39
CA GLY A 416 22.02 -4.41 -9.26
C GLY A 416 23.49 -4.22 -9.69
N ILE A 417 24.18 -5.34 -9.84
CA ILE A 417 25.52 -5.44 -10.42
C ILE A 417 25.39 -6.13 -11.77
N ALA A 418 25.97 -5.52 -12.80
CA ALA A 418 26.03 -6.10 -14.12
C ALA A 418 27.48 -6.48 -14.46
N GLN A 419 27.68 -7.69 -14.97
CA GLN A 419 28.98 -8.19 -15.43
C GLN A 419 28.80 -8.79 -16.83
N GLY A 420 29.60 -8.35 -17.80
CA GLY A 420 29.47 -8.80 -19.19
C GLY A 420 28.09 -8.52 -19.80
N GLY A 421 27.43 -7.43 -19.40
CA GLY A 421 26.09 -7.07 -19.88
C GLY A 421 24.93 -7.88 -19.29
N ARG A 422 25.19 -8.76 -18.31
CA ARG A 422 24.17 -9.55 -17.61
C ARG A 422 24.06 -9.13 -16.14
N PHE A 423 22.84 -9.13 -15.61
CA PHE A 423 22.57 -8.91 -14.20
C PHE A 423 23.14 -10.09 -13.39
N SER A 424 24.23 -9.87 -12.65
CA SER A 424 24.97 -10.94 -11.97
C SER A 424 24.65 -11.04 -10.47
N ALA A 425 24.47 -9.90 -9.80
CA ALA A 425 24.32 -9.86 -8.35
C ALA A 425 23.53 -8.63 -7.87
N ILE A 426 23.09 -8.66 -6.62
CA ILE A 426 22.48 -7.53 -5.90
C ILE A 426 23.37 -7.19 -4.71
N ARG A 427 23.84 -5.94 -4.64
CA ARG A 427 24.38 -5.37 -3.41
C ARG A 427 23.26 -4.76 -2.61
N LEU A 428 23.16 -5.09 -1.33
CA LEU A 428 22.15 -4.56 -0.43
C LEU A 428 22.70 -4.30 0.98
N GLU A 429 22.11 -3.35 1.68
CA GLU A 429 22.32 -3.24 3.11
C GLU A 429 21.58 -4.35 3.85
N HIS A 430 22.26 -4.97 4.80
CA HIS A 430 21.77 -6.11 5.55
C HIS A 430 22.21 -6.04 7.01
N VAL A 431 21.62 -6.88 7.84
CA VAL A 431 21.97 -7.04 9.24
C VAL A 431 21.99 -8.51 9.61
N TRP A 432 23.01 -8.90 10.38
CA TRP A 432 23.16 -10.23 10.94
C TRP A 432 23.59 -10.14 12.41
N VAL A 433 23.78 -11.29 13.06
CA VAL A 433 24.15 -11.36 14.47
C VAL A 433 25.63 -11.71 14.60
N GLN A 434 26.31 -11.09 15.56
CA GLN A 434 27.59 -11.56 16.08
C GLN A 434 27.31 -12.18 17.44
N ALA A 435 27.64 -13.46 17.62
CA ALA A 435 27.46 -14.18 18.88
C ALA A 435 28.82 -14.57 19.45
N TYR A 436 29.04 -14.33 20.74
CA TYR A 436 30.28 -14.67 21.43
C TYR A 436 30.17 -16.08 22.02
N VAL A 437 30.68 -17.07 21.29
CA VAL A 437 30.50 -18.49 21.62
C VAL A 437 31.83 -19.20 21.80
N ASN A 438 31.82 -20.31 22.55
CA ASN A 438 32.94 -21.23 22.61
C ASN A 438 33.13 -21.89 21.24
N TRP A 439 34.16 -21.46 20.53
CA TRP A 439 34.38 -21.84 19.14
C TRP A 439 35.36 -23.01 19.00
N ALA A 440 36.35 -23.09 19.89
CA ALA A 440 37.38 -24.13 19.83
C ALA A 440 36.79 -25.54 20.03
N PHE A 441 37.23 -26.50 19.20
CA PHE A 441 36.83 -27.92 19.15
C PHE A 441 35.34 -28.21 18.87
N GLY A 442 34.42 -27.51 19.52
CA GLY A 442 32.97 -27.74 19.41
C GLY A 442 32.22 -26.85 18.42
N ARG A 443 32.80 -25.75 17.91
CA ARG A 443 32.15 -24.86 16.94
C ARG A 443 30.74 -24.41 17.38
N GLY A 444 30.57 -24.13 18.68
CA GLY A 444 29.29 -23.79 19.30
C GLY A 444 28.39 -24.97 19.72
N GLN A 445 28.74 -26.22 19.41
CA GLN A 445 27.90 -27.39 19.71
C GLN A 445 27.86 -27.78 21.19
N PHE A 446 28.97 -27.65 21.92
CA PHE A 446 28.99 -27.99 23.33
C PHE A 446 28.40 -26.85 24.15
N ASN A 447 27.34 -27.16 24.91
CA ASN A 447 26.74 -26.23 25.86
C ASN A 447 27.82 -25.73 26.82
N ALA A 448 27.95 -24.40 26.94
CA ALA A 448 28.45 -23.87 28.18
C ALA A 448 27.26 -23.83 29.15
N THR A 449 27.50 -24.01 30.45
CA THR A 449 26.47 -23.70 31.45
C THR A 449 26.26 -22.17 31.51
N PRO A 450 25.15 -21.66 32.09
CA PRO A 450 24.93 -20.22 32.28
C PRO A 450 26.09 -19.49 32.98
N THR A 451 26.90 -20.22 33.76
CA THR A 451 28.09 -19.75 34.47
C THR A 451 29.41 -19.91 33.67
N GLN A 452 29.38 -20.44 32.45
CA GLN A 452 30.56 -20.83 31.65
C GLN A 452 30.56 -20.30 30.20
N HIS A 453 29.58 -19.49 29.77
CA HIS A 453 29.61 -18.88 28.43
C HIS A 453 30.73 -17.83 28.25
N PRO A 454 31.19 -17.11 29.29
CA PRO A 454 32.61 -16.84 29.44
C PRO A 454 33.27 -18.09 30.02
N HIS A 455 33.95 -18.90 29.20
CA HIS A 455 34.76 -19.99 29.75
C HIS A 455 35.81 -19.34 30.66
N PRO A 456 36.23 -19.94 31.80
CA PRO A 456 37.39 -19.47 32.57
C PRO A 456 38.70 -19.39 31.74
N ASN A 457 38.67 -19.86 30.49
CA ASN A 457 39.73 -19.74 29.49
C ASN A 457 39.20 -18.86 28.35
N ALA A 458 39.20 -17.54 28.55
CA ALA A 458 38.69 -16.54 27.60
C ALA A 458 39.24 -16.69 26.16
N GLY A 459 40.41 -17.29 25.98
CA GLY A 459 41.06 -17.52 24.68
C GLY A 459 40.40 -18.55 23.75
N ARG A 460 39.29 -19.20 24.14
CA ARG A 460 38.55 -20.17 23.30
C ARG A 460 37.23 -19.62 22.75
N ASN A 461 36.83 -18.45 23.19
CA ASN A 461 35.59 -17.80 22.77
C ASN A 461 35.85 -16.81 21.64
N HIS A 462 34.99 -16.81 20.63
CA HIS A 462 35.11 -15.92 19.47
C HIS A 462 33.75 -15.34 19.08
N TRP A 463 33.78 -14.15 18.47
CA TRP A 463 32.63 -13.57 17.80
C TRP A 463 32.40 -14.29 16.48
N ILE A 464 31.24 -14.93 16.37
CA ILE A 464 30.84 -15.71 15.22
C ILE A 464 29.67 -15.02 14.51
N PRO A 465 29.77 -14.76 13.19
CA PRO A 465 28.66 -14.21 12.43
C PRO A 465 27.59 -15.28 12.21
N LEU A 466 26.33 -14.92 12.46
CA LEU A 466 25.15 -15.76 12.31
C LEU A 466 24.06 -14.97 11.58
N ASP A 467 23.56 -15.51 10.47
CA ASP A 467 22.41 -14.94 9.76
C ASP A 467 21.31 -15.99 9.59
N ALA A 468 20.24 -15.83 10.35
CA ALA A 468 19.07 -16.69 10.30
C ALA A 468 17.97 -16.17 9.33
N SER A 469 18.22 -15.09 8.58
CA SER A 469 17.23 -14.43 7.72
C SER A 469 17.33 -14.80 6.24
N LEU A 470 18.52 -15.18 5.76
CA LEU A 470 18.70 -15.74 4.41
C LEU A 470 18.33 -17.21 4.37
N LYS A 471 17.39 -17.57 3.49
CA LYS A 471 16.81 -18.92 3.41
C LYS A 471 16.55 -19.36 2.00
N THR A 472 16.63 -20.67 1.81
CA THR A 472 16.18 -21.37 0.62
C THR A 472 14.78 -21.91 0.88
N TYR A 473 13.99 -22.00 -0.19
CA TYR A 473 12.60 -22.44 -0.12
C TYR A 473 12.38 -23.61 -1.07
N ASP A 474 11.59 -24.57 -0.62
CA ASP A 474 11.00 -25.59 -1.46
C ASP A 474 9.63 -25.08 -1.93
N GLU A 475 9.49 -24.95 -3.24
CA GLU A 475 8.28 -24.45 -3.88
C GLU A 475 7.59 -25.58 -4.64
N THR A 476 6.28 -25.74 -4.41
CA THR A 476 5.42 -26.60 -5.22
C THR A 476 4.47 -25.73 -6.02
N ALA A 477 4.42 -25.93 -7.33
CA ALA A 477 3.44 -25.26 -8.18
C ALA A 477 2.03 -25.73 -7.81
N GLY A 478 1.08 -24.78 -7.77
CA GLY A 478 -0.34 -25.07 -7.63
C GLY A 478 -0.98 -25.58 -8.93
N LEU A 479 -2.27 -25.87 -8.86
CA LEU A 479 -3.08 -26.17 -10.03
C LEU A 479 -3.22 -24.92 -10.91
N ASP A 480 -3.06 -25.08 -12.22
CA ASP A 480 -3.38 -24.02 -13.18
C ASP A 480 -4.90 -23.92 -13.39
N LEU A 481 -5.58 -23.35 -12.39
CA LEU A 481 -7.03 -23.17 -12.42
C LEU A 481 -7.49 -22.24 -13.55
N ALA A 482 -6.62 -21.33 -14.02
CA ALA A 482 -6.94 -20.44 -15.12
C ALA A 482 -7.06 -21.21 -16.44
N ALA A 483 -6.18 -22.20 -16.66
CA ALA A 483 -6.27 -23.10 -17.80
C ALA A 483 -7.40 -24.14 -17.65
N GLN A 484 -7.60 -24.68 -16.45
CA GLN A 484 -8.56 -25.77 -16.22
C GLN A 484 -10.02 -25.31 -16.13
N ALA A 485 -10.28 -24.14 -15.55
CA ALA A 485 -11.62 -23.59 -15.39
C ALA A 485 -11.64 -22.08 -15.70
N PRO A 486 -11.42 -21.69 -16.97
CA PRO A 486 -11.40 -20.29 -17.35
C PRO A 486 -12.74 -19.61 -17.09
N LEU A 487 -12.69 -18.37 -16.62
CA LEU A 487 -13.86 -17.50 -16.54
C LEU A 487 -14.18 -16.95 -17.92
N ASP A 488 -15.36 -17.28 -18.46
CA ASP A 488 -15.85 -16.68 -19.69
C ASP A 488 -16.40 -15.28 -19.41
N ALA A 489 -15.50 -14.30 -19.47
CA ALA A 489 -15.85 -12.90 -19.31
C ALA A 489 -16.82 -12.41 -20.42
N GLY A 490 -16.80 -13.03 -21.60
CA GLY A 490 -17.70 -12.70 -22.70
C GLY A 490 -19.14 -13.11 -22.38
N ALA A 491 -19.32 -14.36 -21.96
CA ALA A 491 -20.62 -14.87 -21.52
C ALA A 491 -21.16 -14.10 -20.32
N LEU A 492 -20.31 -13.72 -19.36
CA LEU A 492 -20.71 -12.90 -18.21
C LEU A 492 -21.21 -11.50 -18.64
N VAL A 493 -20.51 -10.84 -19.55
CA VAL A 493 -20.93 -9.54 -20.09
C VAL A 493 -22.21 -9.66 -20.90
N GLN A 494 -22.36 -10.72 -21.70
CA GLN A 494 -23.59 -10.98 -22.44
C GLN A 494 -24.78 -11.26 -21.52
N ALA A 495 -24.57 -12.02 -20.45
CA ALA A 495 -25.58 -12.29 -19.42
C ALA A 495 -26.06 -10.98 -18.77
N MET A 496 -25.14 -10.10 -18.37
CA MET A 496 -25.49 -8.78 -17.80
C MET A 496 -26.22 -7.86 -18.79
N ARG A 497 -25.93 -7.98 -20.09
CA ARG A 497 -26.55 -7.14 -21.14
C ARG A 497 -27.93 -7.66 -21.56
N ARG A 498 -28.29 -8.88 -21.20
CA ARG A 498 -29.60 -9.45 -21.52
C ARG A 498 -30.69 -8.60 -20.87
N GLY A 499 -31.64 -8.09 -21.65
CA GLY A 499 -32.70 -7.19 -21.16
C GLY A 499 -32.24 -5.79 -20.73
N ALA A 500 -30.95 -5.48 -20.81
CA ALA A 500 -30.41 -4.19 -20.39
C ALA A 500 -30.49 -3.15 -21.51
N THR A 501 -30.85 -1.91 -21.16
CA THR A 501 -30.75 -0.78 -22.09
C THR A 501 -29.35 -0.20 -22.01
N VAL A 502 -28.55 -0.38 -23.07
CA VAL A 502 -27.16 0.10 -23.14
C VAL A 502 -27.08 1.34 -24.03
N HIS A 503 -26.73 2.49 -23.46
CA HIS A 503 -26.49 3.72 -24.22
C HIS A 503 -24.99 4.00 -24.33
N GLU A 504 -24.37 3.47 -25.37
CA GLU A 504 -22.92 3.56 -25.58
C GLU A 504 -22.41 5.00 -25.76
N ALA A 505 -23.20 5.86 -26.39
CA ALA A 505 -22.85 7.27 -26.61
C ALA A 505 -22.84 8.11 -25.32
N GLN A 506 -23.61 7.71 -24.29
CA GLN A 506 -23.78 8.45 -23.04
C GLN A 506 -23.17 7.72 -21.83
N GLY A 507 -22.77 6.45 -22.01
CA GLY A 507 -21.98 5.69 -21.06
C GLY A 507 -22.72 5.14 -19.85
N TRP A 508 -24.02 4.89 -19.98
CA TRP A 508 -24.84 4.31 -18.91
C TRP A 508 -25.55 3.04 -19.39
N ILE A 509 -25.90 2.19 -18.42
CA ILE A 509 -26.66 0.96 -18.59
C ILE A 509 -27.84 1.02 -17.61
N GLN A 510 -29.04 0.65 -18.07
CA GLN A 510 -30.22 0.49 -17.22
C GLN A 510 -30.70 -0.95 -17.26
N HIS A 511 -31.20 -1.42 -16.11
CA HIS A 511 -31.73 -2.78 -15.91
C HIS A 511 -30.77 -3.92 -16.33
N PRO A 512 -29.50 -3.93 -15.86
CA PRO A 512 -28.63 -5.09 -16.10
C PRO A 512 -29.24 -6.34 -15.47
N ASP A 513 -29.20 -7.46 -16.19
CA ASP A 513 -29.66 -8.76 -15.69
C ASP A 513 -28.60 -9.35 -14.76
N THR A 514 -28.68 -8.89 -13.51
CA THR A 514 -27.78 -9.32 -12.42
C THR A 514 -28.01 -10.78 -12.03
N ALA A 515 -29.21 -11.34 -12.24
CA ALA A 515 -29.53 -12.72 -11.93
C ALA A 515 -28.84 -13.68 -12.92
N ALA A 516 -28.88 -13.39 -14.22
CA ALA A 516 -28.15 -14.15 -15.23
C ALA A 516 -26.63 -14.06 -15.01
N ALA A 517 -26.12 -12.90 -14.59
CA ALA A 517 -24.71 -12.72 -14.27
C ALA A 517 -24.26 -13.55 -13.06
N LEU A 518 -25.07 -13.60 -12.00
CA LEU A 518 -24.83 -14.46 -10.84
C LEU A 518 -24.85 -15.95 -11.23
N GLY A 519 -25.78 -16.37 -12.09
CA GLY A 519 -25.82 -17.74 -12.62
C GLY A 519 -24.53 -18.14 -13.36
N GLN A 520 -23.95 -17.23 -14.15
CA GLN A 520 -22.66 -17.47 -14.82
C GLN A 520 -21.50 -17.62 -13.82
N LEU A 521 -21.52 -16.88 -12.71
CA LEU A 521 -20.53 -17.02 -11.64
C LEU A 521 -20.69 -18.33 -10.87
N ASP A 522 -21.93 -18.76 -10.61
CA ASP A 522 -22.21 -20.06 -9.98
C ASP A 522 -21.76 -21.23 -10.87
N ASP A 523 -22.00 -21.14 -12.18
CA ASP A 523 -21.49 -22.11 -13.16
C ASP A 523 -19.97 -22.18 -13.15
N TRP A 524 -19.31 -21.02 -13.10
CA TRP A 524 -17.86 -20.96 -13.02
C TRP A 524 -17.33 -21.53 -11.70
N GLN A 525 -17.98 -21.24 -10.57
CA GLN A 525 -17.63 -21.82 -9.27
C GLN A 525 -17.76 -23.35 -9.29
N ARG A 526 -18.81 -23.89 -9.91
CA ARG A 526 -18.97 -25.34 -10.10
C ARG A 526 -17.83 -25.94 -10.93
N ARG A 527 -17.43 -25.28 -12.03
CA ARG A 527 -16.29 -25.73 -12.85
C ARG A 527 -14.96 -25.68 -12.09
N LEU A 528 -14.73 -24.64 -11.30
CA LEU A 528 -13.55 -24.55 -10.44
C LEU A 528 -13.52 -25.68 -9.40
N HIS A 529 -14.64 -25.95 -8.74
CA HIS A 529 -14.74 -27.04 -7.77
C HIS A 529 -14.45 -28.39 -8.44
N ALA A 530 -15.04 -28.64 -9.62
CA ALA A 530 -14.78 -29.84 -10.39
C ALA A 530 -13.31 -29.96 -10.84
N ALA A 531 -12.68 -28.86 -11.24
CA ALA A 531 -11.26 -28.84 -11.62
C ALA A 531 -10.34 -29.18 -10.43
N ILE A 532 -10.65 -28.64 -9.24
CA ILE A 532 -9.92 -28.98 -8.01
C ILE A 532 -10.13 -30.46 -7.66
N ALA A 533 -11.36 -30.96 -7.72
CA ALA A 533 -11.69 -32.37 -7.43
C ALA A 533 -11.14 -33.37 -8.47
N ALA A 534 -10.87 -32.92 -9.70
CA ALA A 534 -10.19 -33.72 -10.72
C ALA A 534 -8.65 -33.69 -10.58
N GLY A 535 -8.12 -32.85 -9.70
CA GLY A 535 -6.69 -32.75 -9.44
C GLY A 535 -6.10 -33.98 -8.74
N PRO A 536 -4.76 -34.07 -8.61
CA PRO A 536 -4.06 -35.26 -8.11
C PRO A 536 -4.45 -35.72 -6.69
N ARG A 537 -5.00 -34.81 -5.87
CA ARG A 537 -5.47 -35.10 -4.50
C ARG A 537 -7.00 -35.14 -4.37
N GLY A 538 -7.72 -34.93 -5.46
CA GLY A 538 -9.17 -34.88 -5.50
C GLY A 538 -9.79 -33.99 -4.41
N GLU A 539 -10.83 -34.49 -3.75
CA GLU A 539 -11.55 -33.76 -2.69
C GLU A 539 -10.70 -33.51 -1.43
N ALA A 540 -9.57 -34.20 -1.27
CA ALA A 540 -8.62 -34.00 -0.18
C ALA A 540 -7.56 -32.93 -0.48
N ALA A 541 -7.67 -32.21 -1.61
CA ALA A 541 -6.74 -31.15 -1.98
C ALA A 541 -6.71 -30.04 -0.92
N THR A 542 -5.51 -29.74 -0.41
CA THR A 542 -5.30 -28.62 0.50
C THR A 542 -5.16 -27.31 -0.26
N VAL A 543 -5.29 -26.17 0.43
CA VAL A 543 -5.03 -24.85 -0.16
C VAL A 543 -3.64 -24.77 -0.80
N GLY A 544 -2.65 -25.45 -0.21
CA GLY A 544 -1.29 -25.52 -0.75
C GLY A 544 -1.17 -26.34 -2.04
N ASP A 545 -2.04 -27.33 -2.25
CA ASP A 545 -2.04 -28.10 -3.49
C ASP A 545 -2.69 -27.31 -4.63
N VAL A 546 -3.67 -26.47 -4.28
CA VAL A 546 -4.39 -25.63 -5.25
C VAL A 546 -3.58 -24.39 -5.62
N LEU A 547 -3.08 -23.64 -4.64
CA LEU A 547 -2.36 -22.37 -4.86
C LEU A 547 -0.85 -22.53 -4.99
N GLY A 548 -0.33 -23.71 -4.66
CA GLY A 548 1.10 -23.95 -4.49
C GLY A 548 1.56 -23.69 -3.06
N THR A 549 2.75 -24.19 -2.74
CA THR A 549 3.39 -23.93 -1.44
C THR A 549 4.77 -23.34 -1.63
N ARG A 550 5.20 -22.58 -0.62
CA ARG A 550 6.58 -22.10 -0.48
C ARG A 550 6.96 -22.29 0.97
N ARG A 551 7.83 -23.25 1.25
CA ARG A 551 8.22 -23.64 2.61
C ARG A 551 9.72 -23.47 2.79
N ILE A 552 10.15 -23.01 3.96
CA ILE A 552 11.57 -22.93 4.29
C ILE A 552 12.16 -24.34 4.18
N ARG A 553 13.21 -24.50 3.37
CA ARG A 553 14.00 -25.73 3.37
C ARG A 553 14.76 -25.78 4.69
N GLN A 554 14.41 -26.74 5.54
CA GLN A 554 14.99 -26.83 6.87
C GLN A 554 16.43 -27.33 6.81
N GLU A 555 17.28 -26.71 7.63
CA GLU A 555 18.68 -27.09 7.78
C GLU A 555 19.00 -27.36 9.26
N HIS A 556 19.67 -28.46 9.54
CA HIS A 556 20.04 -28.85 10.91
C HIS A 556 21.54 -29.15 11.03
N PRO A 557 22.42 -28.18 10.73
CA PRO A 557 23.85 -28.38 10.92
C PRO A 557 24.14 -28.65 12.40
N ALA A 558 25.02 -29.61 12.66
CA ALA A 558 25.44 -29.97 14.01
C ALA A 558 26.48 -29.00 14.61
N VAL A 559 26.91 -27.98 13.85
CA VAL A 559 27.89 -26.97 14.26
C VAL A 559 27.59 -25.64 13.57
N LEU A 560 28.07 -24.54 14.14
CA LEU A 560 28.02 -23.23 13.48
C LEU A 560 29.12 -23.14 12.40
N ALA A 561 28.78 -22.56 11.24
CA ALA A 561 29.70 -22.48 10.09
C ALA A 561 30.91 -21.56 10.33
N GLY A 562 30.74 -20.49 11.12
CA GLY A 562 31.82 -19.52 11.40
C GLY A 562 31.95 -18.42 10.36
N THR A 563 31.26 -18.55 9.25
CA THR A 563 31.25 -17.64 8.11
C THR A 563 29.82 -17.44 7.60
N LEU A 564 29.62 -16.38 6.82
CA LEU A 564 28.34 -16.07 6.18
C LEU A 564 28.29 -16.74 4.79
N PRO A 565 27.10 -17.12 4.30
CA PRO A 565 26.94 -17.77 3.00
C PRO A 565 27.04 -16.81 1.81
N TYR A 566 27.52 -15.58 2.02
CA TYR A 566 27.60 -14.51 1.03
C TYR A 566 28.80 -13.61 1.27
N VAL A 567 29.14 -12.81 0.25
CA VAL A 567 30.24 -11.85 0.33
C VAL A 567 29.81 -10.63 1.15
N THR A 568 30.59 -10.29 2.17
CA THR A 568 30.46 -9.02 2.89
C THR A 568 31.32 -7.98 2.18
N VAL A 569 30.70 -7.03 1.50
CA VAL A 569 31.37 -5.97 0.74
C VAL A 569 31.95 -4.93 1.71
N GLN A 570 31.14 -4.51 2.68
CA GLN A 570 31.55 -3.52 3.67
C GLN A 570 30.88 -3.82 5.01
N PRO A 571 31.61 -4.28 6.03
CA PRO A 571 31.07 -4.32 7.38
C PRO A 571 30.82 -2.89 7.88
N GLY A 572 29.66 -2.67 8.47
CA GLY A 572 29.30 -1.48 9.22
C GLY A 572 29.58 -1.65 10.72
N ALA A 573 28.87 -0.89 11.55
CA ALA A 573 29.02 -0.97 13.00
C ALA A 573 28.45 -2.28 13.58
N ALA A 574 29.07 -2.79 14.65
CA ALA A 574 28.44 -3.75 15.55
C ALA A 574 27.77 -2.98 16.70
N THR A 575 26.49 -3.26 16.98
CA THR A 575 25.72 -2.52 17.99
C THR A 575 24.93 -3.47 18.89
N ALA A 576 24.97 -3.21 20.20
CA ALA A 576 24.21 -3.98 21.19
C ALA A 576 22.69 -3.73 21.10
N ALA A 577 22.28 -2.56 20.60
CA ALA A 577 20.89 -2.19 20.36
C ALA A 577 20.70 -1.71 18.92
N VAL A 578 19.45 -1.69 18.44
CA VAL A 578 19.13 -1.11 17.13
C VAL A 578 19.33 0.42 17.21
N PRO A 579 20.14 1.04 16.33
CA PRO A 579 20.29 2.49 16.30
C PRO A 579 18.96 3.21 16.03
N SER A 580 18.77 4.41 16.59
CA SER A 580 17.53 5.18 16.47
C SER A 580 17.10 5.43 15.03
N ALA A 581 18.06 5.67 14.12
CA ALA A 581 17.81 5.84 12.69
C ALA A 581 17.24 4.58 12.00
N ARG A 582 17.34 3.42 12.64
CA ARG A 582 16.85 2.12 12.14
C ARG A 582 15.62 1.62 12.90
N GLN A 583 15.09 2.40 13.86
CA GLN A 583 13.85 2.06 14.59
C GLN A 583 12.64 2.73 13.92
N HIS A 584 11.64 1.94 13.56
CA HIS A 584 10.38 2.49 13.06
C HIS A 584 9.55 3.09 14.18
N ARG A 585 8.99 4.28 13.94
CA ARG A 585 8.17 5.01 14.90
C ARG A 585 6.80 5.30 14.31
N PHE A 586 5.80 5.24 15.17
CA PHE A 586 4.44 5.66 14.86
C PHE A 586 4.17 6.97 15.57
N THR A 587 3.67 7.96 14.81
CA THR A 587 3.27 9.26 15.36
C THR A 587 1.77 9.45 15.15
N TYR A 588 1.04 9.57 16.26
CA TYR A 588 -0.35 9.99 16.29
C TYR A 588 -0.42 11.49 16.57
N ARG A 589 -1.14 12.24 15.72
CA ARG A 589 -1.43 13.65 15.95
C ARG A 589 -2.94 13.87 15.95
N LEU A 590 -3.46 14.40 17.05
CA LEU A 590 -4.84 14.86 17.13
C LEU A 590 -4.88 16.35 16.79
N HIS A 591 -5.81 16.73 15.92
CA HIS A 591 -5.97 18.11 15.47
C HIS A 591 -7.37 18.64 15.80
N ASP A 592 -7.45 19.93 16.12
CA ASP A 592 -8.68 20.72 16.10
C ASP A 592 -8.45 21.92 15.17
N GLY A 593 -9.01 21.84 13.97
CA GLY A 593 -8.60 22.72 12.86
C GLY A 593 -7.11 22.59 12.55
N GLU A 594 -6.38 23.69 12.59
CA GLU A 594 -4.92 23.72 12.40
C GLU A 594 -4.13 23.47 13.69
N ARG A 595 -4.80 23.46 14.85
CA ARG A 595 -4.13 23.30 16.14
C ARG A 595 -3.86 21.82 16.43
N ILE A 596 -2.61 21.46 16.71
CA ILE A 596 -2.27 20.13 17.22
C ILE A 596 -2.66 20.06 18.70
N LEU A 597 -3.66 19.24 19.03
CA LEU A 597 -4.11 18.99 20.40
C LEU A 597 -3.23 17.98 21.13
N LEU A 598 -2.75 16.96 20.43
CA LEU A 598 -1.92 15.90 20.99
C LEU A 598 -0.93 15.44 19.93
N THR A 599 0.33 15.23 20.33
CA THR A 599 1.28 14.44 19.54
C THR A 599 1.83 13.33 20.43
N TYR A 600 1.62 12.09 20.00
CA TYR A 600 2.19 10.91 20.63
C TYR A 600 3.09 10.20 19.62
N THR A 601 4.34 9.94 19.98
CA THR A 601 5.30 9.26 19.09
C THR A 601 5.98 8.14 19.86
N GLU A 602 5.81 6.91 19.39
CA GLU A 602 6.39 5.73 20.03
C GLU A 602 7.04 4.81 19.00
N LYS A 603 7.96 3.96 19.45
CA LYS A 603 8.57 2.94 18.62
C LYS A 603 7.56 1.83 18.32
N THR A 604 7.49 1.42 17.06
CA THR A 604 6.58 0.34 16.61
C THR A 604 6.81 -0.97 17.36
N SER A 605 8.08 -1.28 17.69
CA SER A 605 8.47 -2.42 18.53
C SER A 605 7.89 -2.40 19.95
N GLN A 606 7.47 -1.23 20.46
CA GLN A 606 6.88 -1.09 21.79
C GLN A 606 5.35 -0.97 21.78
N LEU A 607 4.74 -0.86 20.59
CA LEU A 607 3.30 -0.64 20.44
C LEU A 607 2.50 -1.93 20.29
N ALA A 608 3.12 -3.02 19.87
CA ALA A 608 2.43 -4.29 19.74
C ALA A 608 1.93 -4.79 21.11
N ALA A 609 0.68 -5.27 21.14
CA ALA A 609 -0.06 -5.71 22.34
C ALA A 609 -0.46 -4.61 23.35
N ARG A 610 -0.15 -3.33 23.11
CA ARG A 610 -0.65 -2.22 23.94
C ARG A 610 -1.91 -1.61 23.32
N ARG A 611 -2.96 -1.44 24.15
CA ARG A 611 -4.08 -0.57 23.78
C ARG A 611 -3.62 0.88 23.95
N LEU A 612 -3.69 1.64 22.86
CA LEU A 612 -3.48 3.08 22.84
C LEU A 612 -4.70 3.82 23.39
#